data_AF-A0A0C2X3S5-F1
#
_entry.id   AF-A0A0C2X3S5-F1
#
_cell.length_a   1.000
_cell.length_b   1.000
_cell.length_c   1.000
_cell.angle_alpha   90.00
_cell.angle_beta   90.00
_cell.angle_gamma   90.00
#
_symmetry.space_group_name_H-M   'P 1'
#
loop_
_entity.id
_entity.type
_entity.pdbx_description
1 polymer ?
#
loop_
_entity_poly.entity_id
_entity_poly.type
_entity_poly.pdbx_seq_one_letter_code
_entity_poly.pdbx_strand_id
1 'polypeptide(L)'
;MGIEPTSIKPDGSDIHTLPAIWDPLTKTGLSGSYHIAKYLDETYPETPRVLFEGIEVYDQIINGSPRVLESPITLFVYPYVPRLLNPVSQEYYRRTREEWVGKKWEDILPTGKAKEELWKAVKEGFDAIDLFLKENEQPSAGNGQLSYVDIAFGAKFYALRLIWGEENEFWQDMSTWSDGRWLKYAERIEKYIKPLEGDS
;
A
#
# COMPACT_ATOMS: atom_id res chain seq x y z
N MET A 1 -18.23 -3.45 22.02
CA MET A 1 -16.85 -2.95 21.83
C MET A 1 -16.39 -3.53 20.51
N GLY A 2 -16.32 -2.70 19.47
CA GLY A 2 -15.90 -3.12 18.14
C GLY A 2 -15.28 -1.92 17.44
N ILE A 3 -14.28 -2.18 16.60
CA ILE A 3 -13.79 -1.18 15.66
C ILE A 3 -14.77 -1.18 14.48
N GLU A 4 -15.25 0.00 14.10
CA GLU A 4 -16.18 0.15 12.98
C GLU A 4 -15.59 -0.45 11.68
N PRO A 5 -16.45 -0.99 10.79
CA PRO A 5 -16.01 -1.50 9.50
C PRO A 5 -15.29 -0.42 8.70
N THR A 6 -14.28 -0.84 7.93
CA THR A 6 -13.51 0.07 7.09
C THR A 6 -14.36 0.58 5.91
N SER A 7 -15.23 -0.28 5.38
CA SER A 7 -16.18 0.05 4.31
C SER A 7 -17.32 -0.96 4.26
N ILE A 8 -18.33 -0.70 3.43
CA ILE A 8 -19.48 -1.60 3.21
C ILE A 8 -19.44 -2.14 1.77
N LYS A 9 -19.72 -3.42 1.58
CA LYS A 9 -19.84 -4.05 0.26
C LYS A 9 -21.11 -3.58 -0.47
N PRO A 10 -21.21 -3.77 -1.81
CA PRO A 10 -22.44 -3.51 -2.54
C PRO A 10 -23.66 -4.31 -2.04
N ASP A 11 -23.44 -5.48 -1.43
CA ASP A 11 -24.49 -6.32 -0.84
C ASP A 11 -24.91 -5.89 0.58
N GLY A 12 -24.32 -4.82 1.12
CA GLY A 12 -24.61 -4.29 2.46
C GLY A 12 -23.82 -4.96 3.59
N SER A 13 -22.98 -5.96 3.30
CA SER A 13 -22.13 -6.59 4.32
C SER A 13 -20.88 -5.78 4.65
N ASP A 14 -20.44 -5.87 5.90
CA ASP A 14 -19.26 -5.16 6.40
C ASP A 14 -17.95 -5.65 5.77
N ILE A 15 -17.05 -4.70 5.49
CA ILE A 15 -15.64 -4.97 5.16
C ILE A 15 -14.79 -4.47 6.32
N HIS A 16 -14.14 -5.41 7.01
CA HIS A 16 -13.10 -5.10 7.97
C HIS A 16 -11.73 -5.30 7.32
N THR A 17 -10.90 -4.27 7.37
CA THR A 17 -9.52 -4.32 6.87
C THR A 17 -8.53 -3.91 7.95
N LEU A 18 -7.27 -4.28 7.73
CA LEU A 18 -6.15 -3.74 8.46
C LEU A 18 -5.49 -2.63 7.62
N PRO A 19 -4.84 -1.64 8.26
CA PRO A 19 -4.59 -1.54 9.69
C PRO A 19 -5.79 -1.05 10.51
N ALA A 20 -5.81 -1.48 11.77
CA ALA A 20 -6.72 -1.02 12.81
C ALA A 20 -5.93 -0.86 14.12
N ILE A 21 -6.26 0.15 14.91
CA ILE A 21 -5.62 0.40 16.21
C ILE A 21 -6.66 0.52 17.32
N TRP A 22 -6.23 0.19 18.53
CA TRP A 22 -6.92 0.53 19.76
C TRP A 22 -5.98 1.37 20.62
N ASP A 23 -6.38 2.61 20.85
CA ASP A 23 -5.65 3.52 21.72
C ASP A 23 -6.16 3.38 23.17
N PRO A 24 -5.34 2.88 24.11
CA PRO A 24 -5.76 2.68 25.49
C PRO A 24 -5.89 4.00 26.28
N LEU A 25 -5.19 5.06 25.89
CA LEU A 25 -5.21 6.34 26.60
C LEU A 25 -6.54 7.07 26.40
N THR A 26 -7.04 7.05 25.17
CA THR A 26 -8.34 7.67 24.82
C THR A 26 -9.49 6.66 24.79
N LYS A 27 -9.20 5.36 24.84
CA LYS A 27 -10.16 4.25 24.66
C LYS A 27 -10.87 4.31 23.30
N THR A 28 -10.09 4.62 22.25
CA THR A 28 -10.60 4.77 20.87
C THR A 28 -10.14 3.62 19.99
N GLY A 29 -11.08 2.99 19.28
CA GLY A 29 -10.80 1.97 18.28
C GLY A 29 -11.16 2.46 16.89
N LEU A 30 -10.23 2.38 15.94
CA LEU A 30 -10.43 2.86 14.57
C LEU A 30 -9.69 2.00 13.55
N SER A 31 -10.23 1.95 12.33
CA SER A 31 -9.62 1.26 11.17
C SER A 31 -9.46 2.21 9.99
N GLY A 32 -8.59 1.84 9.06
CA GLY A 32 -8.26 2.63 7.88
C GLY A 32 -7.02 3.50 8.12
N SER A 33 -5.98 3.27 7.31
CA SER A 33 -4.66 3.90 7.50
C SER A 33 -4.72 5.43 7.51
N TYR A 34 -5.55 6.06 6.66
CA TYR A 34 -5.68 7.52 6.63
C TYR A 34 -6.40 8.07 7.86
N HIS A 35 -7.49 7.44 8.29
CA HIS A 35 -8.20 7.81 9.51
C HIS A 35 -7.30 7.66 10.75
N ILE A 36 -6.49 6.59 10.77
CA ILE A 36 -5.48 6.37 11.81
C ILE A 36 -4.46 7.51 11.81
N ALA A 37 -3.89 7.87 10.66
CA ALA A 37 -2.91 8.96 10.58
C ALA A 37 -3.51 10.30 11.06
N LYS A 38 -4.74 10.61 10.65
CA LYS A 38 -5.46 11.81 11.10
C LYS A 38 -5.68 11.83 12.60
N TYR A 39 -6.16 10.73 13.15
CA TYR A 39 -6.36 10.58 14.58
C TYR A 39 -5.05 10.79 15.36
N LEU A 40 -3.93 10.22 14.90
CA LEU A 40 -2.63 10.34 15.56
C LEU A 40 -2.10 11.78 15.53
N ASP A 41 -2.17 12.46 14.39
CA ASP A 41 -1.75 13.87 14.25
C ASP A 41 -2.57 14.84 15.13
N GLU A 42 -3.86 14.54 15.34
CA GLU A 42 -4.77 15.34 16.17
C GLU A 42 -4.61 15.04 17.67
N THR A 43 -4.45 13.76 18.02
CA THR A 43 -4.41 13.28 19.42
C THR A 43 -3.06 13.49 20.09
N TYR A 44 -1.97 13.41 19.31
CA TYR A 44 -0.59 13.48 19.79
C TYR A 44 0.18 14.63 19.11
N PRO A 45 -0.22 15.90 19.34
CA PRO A 45 0.33 17.06 18.63
C PRO A 45 1.81 17.35 18.93
N GLU A 46 2.36 16.75 19.99
CA GLU A 46 3.78 16.79 20.32
C GLU A 46 4.64 15.91 19.40
N THR A 47 4.03 15.01 18.63
CA THR A 47 4.72 14.16 17.67
C THR A 47 4.85 14.84 16.30
N PRO A 48 5.82 14.41 15.47
CA PRO A 48 5.98 14.96 14.13
C PRO A 48 4.73 14.68 13.26
N ARG A 49 4.01 15.73 12.88
CA ARG A 49 2.83 15.62 11.99
C ARG A 49 3.19 15.05 10.61
N VAL A 50 2.30 14.23 10.08
CA VAL A 50 2.45 13.62 8.73
C VAL A 50 1.45 14.17 7.72
N LEU A 51 0.35 14.77 8.18
CA LEU A 51 -0.65 15.43 7.35
C LEU A 51 -0.32 16.91 7.15
N PHE A 52 -0.71 17.43 6.00
CA PHE A 52 -0.54 18.84 5.62
C PHE A 52 -1.77 19.35 4.87
N GLU A 53 -1.93 20.66 4.79
CA GLU A 53 -3.05 21.29 4.10
C GLU A 53 -3.02 20.96 2.60
N GLY A 54 -4.14 20.46 2.06
CA GLY A 54 -4.25 20.07 0.65
C GLY A 54 -3.83 18.63 0.35
N ILE A 55 -3.52 17.83 1.37
CA ILE A 55 -3.16 16.41 1.19
C ILE A 55 -4.29 15.58 0.55
N GLU A 56 -5.53 16.07 0.60
CA GLU A 56 -6.70 15.43 0.00
C GLU A 56 -6.56 15.22 -1.52
N VAL A 57 -5.73 16.02 -2.20
CA VAL A 57 -5.46 15.84 -3.63
C VAL A 57 -4.79 14.48 -3.91
N TYR A 58 -4.06 13.92 -2.93
CA TYR A 58 -3.37 12.64 -3.03
C TYR A 58 -4.26 11.43 -2.67
N ASP A 59 -5.49 11.66 -2.19
CA ASP A 59 -6.38 10.57 -1.70
C ASP A 59 -6.64 9.53 -2.80
N GLN A 60 -6.90 9.96 -4.03
CA GLN A 60 -7.16 9.06 -5.16
C GLN A 60 -5.98 8.16 -5.56
N ILE A 61 -4.75 8.49 -5.17
CA ILE A 61 -3.56 7.69 -5.49
C ILE A 61 -3.03 6.94 -4.27
N ILE A 62 -3.29 7.46 -3.07
CA ILE A 62 -2.93 6.80 -1.80
C ILE A 62 -3.99 5.80 -1.39
N ASN A 63 -5.25 6.23 -1.31
CA ASN A 63 -6.40 5.41 -0.91
C ASN A 63 -7.25 4.98 -2.11
N GLY A 64 -6.84 5.37 -3.32
CA GLY A 64 -7.52 5.18 -4.59
C GLY A 64 -8.31 3.90 -4.78
N SER A 65 -9.59 4.10 -5.12
CA SER A 65 -10.61 3.28 -5.79
C SER A 65 -10.64 1.75 -5.51
N PRO A 66 -11.83 1.15 -5.32
CA PRO A 66 -12.06 -0.31 -5.42
C PRO A 66 -11.45 -0.96 -6.67
N ARG A 67 -11.20 -0.16 -7.72
CA ARG A 67 -10.48 -0.57 -8.95
C ARG A 67 -9.01 -0.92 -8.75
N VAL A 68 -8.39 -0.69 -7.59
CA VAL A 68 -7.05 -1.24 -7.29
C VAL A 68 -7.05 -2.76 -7.36
N LEU A 69 -8.14 -3.42 -6.97
CA LEU A 69 -8.31 -4.87 -7.16
C LEU A 69 -8.33 -5.26 -8.65
N GLU A 70 -8.79 -4.34 -9.52
CA GLU A 70 -8.82 -4.47 -10.98
C GLU A 70 -7.52 -4.00 -11.66
N SER A 71 -6.57 -3.43 -10.90
CA SER A 71 -5.31 -2.93 -11.45
C SER A 71 -4.44 -4.09 -11.91
N PRO A 72 -3.85 -4.05 -13.12
CA PRO A 72 -3.03 -5.13 -13.64
C PRO A 72 -1.90 -5.60 -12.72
N ILE A 73 -1.36 -4.71 -11.86
CA ILE A 73 -0.29 -5.06 -10.91
C ILE A 73 -0.70 -6.16 -9.93
N THR A 74 -1.98 -6.28 -9.60
CA THR A 74 -2.45 -7.29 -8.64
C THR A 74 -2.18 -8.71 -9.13
N LEU A 75 -2.26 -8.94 -10.45
CA LEU A 75 -1.95 -10.23 -11.09
C LEU A 75 -0.46 -10.62 -10.95
N PHE A 76 0.43 -9.62 -10.85
CA PHE A 76 1.86 -9.81 -10.64
C PHE A 76 2.23 -9.90 -9.15
N VAL A 77 1.35 -9.45 -8.25
CA VAL A 77 1.57 -9.45 -6.79
C VAL A 77 1.00 -10.70 -6.14
N TYR A 78 -0.25 -11.05 -6.44
CA TYR A 78 -0.98 -12.13 -5.74
C TYR A 78 -0.24 -13.47 -5.69
N PRO A 79 0.39 -13.97 -6.77
CA PRO A 79 1.11 -15.24 -6.74
C PRO A 79 2.28 -15.30 -5.75
N TYR A 80 2.83 -14.15 -5.36
CA TYR A 80 4.03 -14.03 -4.55
C TYR A 80 3.73 -13.82 -3.06
N VAL A 81 2.59 -13.20 -2.73
CA VAL A 81 2.19 -12.87 -1.34
C VAL A 81 2.16 -14.09 -0.40
N PRO A 82 1.66 -15.29 -0.78
CA PRO A 82 1.59 -16.43 0.14
C PRO A 82 2.93 -16.82 0.79
N ARG A 83 4.07 -16.50 0.17
CA ARG A 83 5.41 -16.79 0.73
C ARG A 83 5.67 -16.04 2.04
N LEU A 84 4.95 -14.95 2.29
CA LEU A 84 5.07 -14.11 3.48
C LEU A 84 4.00 -14.43 4.54
N LEU A 85 3.07 -15.34 4.24
CA LEU A 85 1.93 -15.63 5.10
C LEU A 85 2.11 -16.95 5.86
N ASN A 86 1.51 -17.04 7.04
CA ASN A 86 1.36 -18.33 7.73
C ASN A 86 0.41 -19.26 6.95
N PRO A 87 0.43 -20.59 7.18
CA PRO A 87 -0.35 -21.55 6.37
C PRO A 87 -1.86 -21.27 6.31
N VAL A 88 -2.49 -20.87 7.41
CA VAL A 88 -3.93 -20.58 7.46
C VAL A 88 -4.26 -19.36 6.61
N SER A 89 -3.45 -18.31 6.70
CA SER A 89 -3.59 -17.11 5.88
C SER A 89 -3.32 -17.38 4.40
N GLN A 90 -2.42 -18.31 4.05
CA GLN A 90 -2.18 -18.69 2.66
C GLN A 90 -3.41 -19.31 2.02
N GLU A 91 -4.09 -20.23 2.69
CA GLU A 91 -5.30 -20.89 2.16
C GLU A 91 -6.41 -19.87 1.91
N TYR A 92 -6.71 -19.04 2.92
CA TYR A 92 -7.70 -17.97 2.80
C TYR A 92 -7.35 -16.99 1.66
N TYR A 93 -6.09 -16.60 1.57
CA TYR A 93 -5.61 -15.67 0.54
C TYR A 93 -5.81 -16.25 -0.86
N ARG A 94 -5.39 -17.51 -1.09
CA ARG A 94 -5.54 -18.15 -2.41
C ARG A 94 -6.99 -18.21 -2.83
N ARG A 95 -7.86 -18.77 -1.98
CA ARG A 95 -9.29 -18.92 -2.28
C ARG A 95 -9.95 -17.58 -2.61
N THR A 96 -9.73 -16.56 -1.78
CA THR A 96 -10.36 -15.25 -1.99
C THR A 96 -9.86 -14.54 -3.25
N ARG A 97 -8.57 -14.69 -3.62
CA ARG A 97 -8.03 -14.06 -4.83
C ARG A 97 -8.44 -14.80 -6.10
N GLU A 98 -8.56 -16.13 -6.06
CA GLU A 98 -9.16 -16.89 -7.16
C GLU A 98 -10.61 -16.44 -7.41
N GLU A 99 -11.41 -16.29 -6.35
CA GLU A 99 -12.79 -15.79 -6.43
C GLU A 99 -12.85 -14.36 -7.02
N TRP A 100 -11.95 -13.46 -6.60
CA TRP A 100 -11.93 -12.08 -7.09
C TRP A 100 -11.46 -11.95 -8.54
N VAL A 101 -10.46 -12.73 -8.94
CA VAL A 101 -9.89 -12.68 -10.30
C VAL A 101 -10.73 -13.53 -11.28
N GLY A 102 -11.49 -14.50 -10.78
CA GLY A 102 -12.25 -15.43 -11.62
C GLY A 102 -11.38 -16.45 -12.35
N LYS A 103 -10.17 -16.72 -11.83
CA LYS A 103 -9.19 -17.66 -12.41
C LYS A 103 -8.69 -18.65 -11.37
N LYS A 104 -8.18 -19.79 -11.84
CA LYS A 104 -7.40 -20.70 -11.00
C LYS A 104 -6.06 -20.08 -10.65
N TRP A 105 -5.56 -20.45 -9.48
CA TRP A 105 -4.35 -19.88 -8.89
C TRP A 105 -3.14 -19.96 -9.84
N GLU A 106 -3.02 -21.07 -10.57
CA GLU A 106 -1.95 -21.33 -11.54
C GLU A 106 -2.01 -20.38 -12.75
N ASP A 107 -3.19 -19.83 -13.06
CA ASP A 107 -3.45 -18.97 -14.22
C ASP A 107 -3.52 -17.47 -13.87
N ILE A 108 -3.32 -17.11 -12.60
CA ILE A 108 -3.36 -15.71 -12.15
C ILE A 108 -2.19 -14.93 -12.73
N LEU A 109 -0.96 -15.48 -12.69
CA LEU A 109 0.22 -14.82 -13.25
C LEU A 109 0.16 -14.86 -14.78
N PRO A 110 0.07 -13.72 -15.48
CA PRO A 110 0.09 -13.72 -16.93
C PRO A 110 1.45 -14.22 -17.47
N THR A 111 1.41 -14.89 -18.62
CA THR A 111 2.59 -15.43 -19.31
C THR A 111 2.61 -15.01 -20.78
N GLY A 112 3.78 -15.13 -21.43
CA GLY A 112 3.97 -14.77 -22.84
C GLY A 112 3.57 -13.33 -23.16
N LYS A 113 2.89 -13.13 -24.28
CA LYS A 113 2.47 -11.81 -24.76
C LYS A 113 1.57 -11.06 -23.76
N ALA A 114 0.70 -11.76 -23.04
CA ALA A 114 -0.17 -11.14 -22.05
C ALA A 114 0.63 -10.57 -20.86
N LYS A 115 1.73 -11.22 -20.47
CA LYS A 115 2.65 -10.72 -19.45
C LYS A 115 3.24 -9.37 -19.87
N GLU A 116 3.75 -9.30 -21.10
CA GLU A 116 4.38 -8.10 -21.64
C GLU A 116 3.39 -6.93 -21.73
N GLU A 117 2.19 -7.17 -22.28
CA GLU A 117 1.15 -6.14 -22.44
C GLU A 117 0.65 -5.61 -21.09
N LEU A 118 0.34 -6.50 -20.14
CA LEU A 118 -0.14 -6.11 -18.82
C LEU A 118 0.95 -5.44 -18.00
N TRP A 119 2.20 -5.89 -18.08
CA TRP A 119 3.32 -5.26 -17.36
C TRP A 119 3.63 -3.87 -17.91
N LYS A 120 3.52 -3.68 -19.24
CA LYS A 120 3.58 -2.34 -19.84
C LYS A 120 2.47 -1.43 -19.30
N ALA A 121 1.23 -1.92 -19.20
CA ALA A 121 0.12 -1.16 -18.62
C ALA A 121 0.36 -0.81 -17.14
N VAL A 122 1.00 -1.70 -16.37
CA VAL A 122 1.46 -1.40 -15.01
C VAL A 122 2.41 -0.21 -15.04
N LYS A 123 3.45 -0.27 -15.86
CA LYS A 123 4.43 0.82 -15.98
C LYS A 123 3.76 2.15 -16.36
N GLU A 124 2.88 2.16 -17.35
CA GLU A 124 2.14 3.37 -17.75
C GLU A 124 1.32 3.97 -16.59
N GLY A 125 0.71 3.12 -15.75
CA GLY A 125 0.04 3.56 -14.53
C GLY A 125 0.99 4.21 -13.52
N PHE A 126 2.20 3.67 -13.32
CA PHE A 126 3.21 4.29 -12.48
C PHE A 126 3.78 5.58 -13.07
N ASP A 127 3.96 5.65 -14.39
CA ASP A 127 4.38 6.88 -15.08
C ASP A 127 3.34 8.00 -14.87
N ALA A 128 2.03 7.68 -14.87
CA ALA A 128 0.97 8.63 -14.54
C ALA A 128 1.02 9.10 -13.08
N ILE A 129 1.33 8.20 -12.14
CA ILE A 129 1.54 8.56 -10.72
C ILE A 129 2.77 9.48 -10.60
N ASP A 130 3.87 9.18 -11.27
CA ASP A 130 5.08 10.02 -11.26
C ASP A 130 4.80 11.42 -11.81
N LEU A 131 4.06 11.52 -12.92
CA LEU A 131 3.63 12.79 -13.48
C LEU A 131 2.77 13.58 -12.48
N PHE A 132 1.75 12.94 -11.89
CA PHE A 132 0.92 13.56 -10.86
C PHE A 132 1.77 14.09 -9.70
N LEU A 133 2.73 13.30 -9.20
CA LEU A 133 3.61 13.71 -8.11
C LEU A 133 4.57 14.85 -8.51
N LYS A 134 4.91 14.99 -9.80
CA LYS A 134 5.72 16.11 -10.31
C LYS A 134 4.91 17.40 -10.43
N GLU A 135 3.65 17.29 -10.84
CA GLU A 135 2.74 18.44 -10.99
C GLU A 135 2.26 18.99 -9.64
N ASN A 136 2.21 18.15 -8.60
CA ASN A 136 1.78 18.52 -7.26
C ASN A 136 3.01 18.70 -6.34
N GLU A 137 3.51 19.94 -6.29
CA GLU A 137 4.83 20.35 -5.78
C GLU A 137 5.12 20.16 -4.27
N GLN A 138 4.38 19.36 -3.50
CA GLN A 138 4.71 19.10 -2.08
C GLN A 138 4.36 17.69 -1.57
N PRO A 139 5.13 16.64 -1.94
CA PRO A 139 4.95 15.32 -1.34
C PRO A 139 5.64 15.16 0.02
N SER A 140 6.51 16.07 0.45
CA SER A 140 7.18 16.00 1.77
C SER A 140 6.68 17.10 2.71
N ALA A 141 6.33 16.73 3.94
CA ALA A 141 6.24 17.70 5.03
C ALA A 141 7.57 18.48 5.04
N GLY A 142 7.54 19.81 5.02
CA GLY A 142 8.74 20.64 4.89
C GLY A 142 9.89 20.21 5.82
N ASN A 143 11.12 20.60 5.48
CA ASN A 143 12.33 20.33 6.27
C ASN A 143 12.80 18.86 6.35
N GLY A 144 12.40 18.00 5.41
CA GLY A 144 12.86 16.60 5.33
C GLY A 144 12.08 15.62 6.22
N GLN A 145 10.98 16.07 6.82
CA GLN A 145 10.04 15.24 7.57
C GLN A 145 9.21 14.36 6.62
N LEU A 146 8.81 13.16 7.08
CA LEU A 146 7.91 12.32 6.30
C LEU A 146 6.50 12.91 6.31
N SER A 147 5.87 12.98 5.15
CA SER A 147 4.41 13.13 5.07
C SER A 147 3.72 11.76 5.07
N TYR A 148 2.39 11.76 5.19
CA TYR A 148 1.58 10.57 4.98
C TYR A 148 1.69 10.06 3.52
N VAL A 149 1.90 10.96 2.55
CA VAL A 149 2.19 10.59 1.16
C VAL A 149 3.48 9.76 1.09
N ASP A 150 4.55 10.23 1.75
CA ASP A 150 5.82 9.52 1.81
C ASP A 150 5.69 8.15 2.49
N ILE A 151 4.95 8.09 3.60
CA ILE A 151 4.72 6.85 4.35
C ILE A 151 3.89 5.87 3.51
N ALA A 152 2.80 6.32 2.90
CA ALA A 152 1.89 5.45 2.17
C ALA A 152 2.55 4.89 0.89
N PHE A 153 3.22 5.74 0.10
CA PHE A 153 3.96 5.25 -1.07
C PHE A 153 5.16 4.42 -0.67
N GLY A 154 5.97 4.89 0.29
CA GLY A 154 7.11 4.14 0.81
C GLY A 154 6.71 2.75 1.28
N ALA A 155 5.63 2.63 2.07
CA ALA A 155 5.14 1.34 2.55
C ALA A 155 4.68 0.42 1.42
N LYS A 156 3.98 0.95 0.40
CA LYS A 156 3.57 0.17 -0.78
C LYS A 156 4.78 -0.36 -1.55
N PHE A 157 5.76 0.49 -1.86
CA PHE A 157 6.94 0.08 -2.63
C PHE A 157 7.86 -0.85 -1.84
N TYR A 158 8.00 -0.61 -0.54
CA TYR A 158 8.72 -1.51 0.34
C TYR A 158 8.04 -2.88 0.42
N ALA A 159 6.70 -2.92 0.50
CA ALA A 159 5.96 -4.18 0.44
C ALA A 159 6.17 -4.91 -0.89
N LEU A 160 6.17 -4.21 -2.03
CA LEU A 160 6.48 -4.82 -3.33
C LEU A 160 7.90 -5.42 -3.36
N ARG A 161 8.90 -4.71 -2.81
CA ARG A 161 10.27 -5.23 -2.63
C ARG A 161 10.29 -6.52 -1.82
N LEU A 162 9.54 -6.59 -0.72
CA LEU A 162 9.44 -7.79 0.12
C LEU A 162 8.72 -8.95 -0.58
N ILE A 163 7.63 -8.66 -1.29
CA ILE A 163 6.79 -9.65 -1.97
C ILE A 163 7.56 -10.33 -3.09
N TRP A 164 8.24 -9.54 -3.92
CA TRP A 164 8.99 -10.07 -5.04
C TRP A 164 10.39 -10.56 -4.64
N GLY A 165 11.04 -9.88 -3.69
CA GLY A 165 12.46 -10.06 -3.40
C GLY A 165 13.34 -9.30 -4.38
N GLU A 166 14.59 -9.01 -3.99
CA GLU A 166 15.49 -8.13 -4.76
C GLU A 166 15.92 -8.71 -6.11
N GLU A 167 16.03 -10.03 -6.20
CA GLU A 167 16.47 -10.75 -7.41
C GLU A 167 15.32 -11.04 -8.39
N ASN A 168 14.09 -10.62 -8.06
CA ASN A 168 12.94 -10.86 -8.92
C ASN A 168 12.89 -9.84 -10.06
N GLU A 169 12.59 -10.33 -11.27
CA GLU A 169 12.53 -9.51 -12.49
C GLU A 169 11.61 -8.28 -12.37
N PHE A 170 10.47 -8.40 -11.67
CA PHE A 170 9.50 -7.32 -11.53
C PHE A 170 10.03 -6.21 -10.63
N TRP A 171 10.73 -6.56 -9.55
CA TRP A 171 11.37 -5.58 -8.69
C TRP A 171 12.58 -4.94 -9.37
N GLN A 172 13.44 -5.74 -10.01
CA GLN A 172 14.60 -5.23 -10.73
C GLN A 172 14.19 -4.23 -11.81
N ASP A 173 13.14 -4.50 -12.58
CA ASP A 173 12.62 -3.55 -13.57
C ASP A 173 11.98 -2.33 -12.90
N MET A 174 10.98 -2.52 -12.02
CA MET A 174 10.24 -1.42 -11.38
C MET A 174 11.14 -0.45 -10.61
N SER A 175 12.19 -0.95 -9.96
CA SER A 175 13.13 -0.12 -9.20
C SER A 175 13.88 0.91 -10.06
N THR A 176 13.95 0.70 -11.38
CA THR A 176 14.60 1.62 -12.33
C THR A 176 13.66 2.71 -12.86
N TRP A 177 12.34 2.55 -12.70
CA TRP A 177 11.36 3.47 -13.29
C TRP A 177 11.40 4.85 -12.63
N SER A 178 10.96 5.88 -13.38
CA SER A 178 10.82 7.25 -12.90
C SER A 178 12.08 7.79 -12.20
N ASP A 179 13.25 7.58 -12.81
CA ASP A 179 14.56 7.96 -12.26
C ASP A 179 14.83 7.39 -10.85
N GLY A 180 14.37 6.15 -10.62
CA GLY A 180 14.50 5.43 -9.36
C GLY A 180 13.63 5.99 -8.23
N ARG A 181 12.59 6.77 -8.53
CA ARG A 181 11.70 7.37 -7.50
C ARG A 181 11.11 6.33 -6.56
N TRP A 182 10.66 5.19 -7.10
CA TRP A 182 9.99 4.13 -6.32
C TRP A 182 10.95 3.45 -5.33
N LEU A 183 12.18 3.18 -5.78
CA LEU A 183 13.25 2.69 -4.91
C LEU A 183 13.54 3.69 -3.79
N LYS A 184 13.69 4.98 -4.11
CA LYS A 184 13.91 6.03 -3.12
C LYS A 184 12.78 6.12 -2.08
N TYR A 185 11.53 5.92 -2.48
CA TYR A 185 10.41 5.83 -1.54
C TYR A 185 10.54 4.65 -0.56
N ALA A 186 10.88 3.47 -1.07
CA ALA A 186 11.08 2.28 -0.25
C ALA A 186 12.24 2.46 0.74
N GLU A 187 13.39 2.99 0.28
CA GLU A 187 14.57 3.26 1.12
C GLU A 187 14.28 4.34 2.18
N ARG A 188 13.52 5.37 1.83
CA ARG A 188 13.22 6.49 2.73
C ARG A 188 12.46 6.07 3.98
N ILE A 189 11.60 5.06 3.87
CA ILE A 189 10.87 4.52 5.02
C ILE A 189 11.61 3.40 5.76
N GLU A 190 12.72 2.89 5.22
CA GLU A 190 13.43 1.70 5.74
C GLU A 190 13.99 1.90 7.16
N LYS A 191 14.21 3.15 7.58
CA LYS A 191 14.59 3.46 8.97
C LYS A 191 13.43 3.39 9.98
N TYR A 192 12.19 3.30 9.51
CA TYR A 192 10.98 3.28 10.35
C TYR A 192 10.25 1.93 10.36
N ILE A 193 10.68 0.97 9.54
CA ILE A 193 10.02 -0.35 9.41
C ILE A 193 10.45 -1.36 10.49
N LYS A 194 11.59 -1.11 11.15
CA LYS A 194 12.00 -1.93 12.28
C LYS A 194 11.23 -1.46 13.50
N PRO A 195 10.62 -2.36 14.29
CA PRO A 195 10.13 -1.99 15.60
C PRO A 195 11.26 -1.26 16.34
N LEU A 196 10.94 -0.14 17.00
CA LEU A 196 11.86 0.42 17.98
C LEU A 196 12.20 -0.73 18.93
N GLU A 197 13.49 -0.98 19.15
CA GLU A 197 13.92 -1.88 20.22
C GLU A 197 13.29 -1.31 21.49
N GLY A 198 12.26 -1.99 22.01
CA GLY A 198 11.67 -1.59 23.27
C GLY A 198 12.73 -1.80 24.33
N ASP A 199 12.94 -0.79 25.18
CA ASP A 199 13.55 -1.02 26.49
C ASP A 199 12.66 -2.06 27.18
N SER A 200 13.12 -3.31 27.17
CA SER A 200 12.49 -4.49 27.75
C SER A 200 12.33 -4.36 29.26
#